data_AF-A0A6N8X4J2-F1
#
_entry.id   AF-A0A6N8X4J2-F1
#
_cell.length_a   1.000
_cell.length_b   1.000
_cell.length_c   1.000
_cell.angle_alpha   90.00
_cell.angle_beta   90.00
_cell.angle_gamma   90.00
#
_symmetry.space_group_name_H-M   'P 1'
#
loop_
_entity.id
_entity.type
_entity.pdbx_description
1 polymer ?
#
loop_
_entity_poly.entity_id
_entity_poly.type
_entity_poly.pdbx_seq_one_letter_code
_entity_poly.pdbx_strand_id
1 'polypeptide(L)'
;MRAPGTGRRRRLWGPLAVMALVIGSAPVAVSPLRDAALRGTFPDAVPAQPLGYLLGAPLFGVWDTLTLLTVSQHYAVLGTLVLLYVAWRLVAGRRPVAGARPVAARPPSLTRHLALELLRALAALTALLAFYAAAALIPRPMTAIRLTSPDLLAVNFHSHTNHSHDGWSLFTAARNRAWHEAGGFDAAYVTDHYTWAGVDEALPANPARAGDGTVLLSGMEVRLRGRHTNILGDRSRYVFALDSTWHHLDPDSIAAATERGAPPPTMLYALPGALDQIVPLGSPHGSPAGVVGVELSDGAPRGLEQGRSQRGEILALADSMDLALVAGTNVHGWGRTVPAWSVMRIPGWREMSPGELGRAIEETLHRERRRAVTVVERRIPYHDGSVVALAATVPVLAWEHFRALTLAERLSWLVWAALWMAVRARAGA
;
A
#
# COMPACT_ATOMS: atom_id res chain seq x y z
N MET A 1 47.27 9.18 -30.59
CA MET A 1 46.83 9.72 -29.28
C MET A 1 45.32 9.51 -29.13
N ARG A 2 44.85 8.58 -28.28
CA ARG A 2 43.43 8.53 -27.90
C ARG A 2 43.18 9.68 -26.93
N ALA A 3 42.21 10.54 -27.19
CA ALA A 3 41.84 11.64 -26.29
C ALA A 3 41.56 11.08 -24.87
N PRO A 4 42.42 11.37 -23.88
CA PRO A 4 42.22 10.92 -22.52
C PRO A 4 41.11 11.77 -21.89
N GLY A 5 39.87 11.28 -21.85
CA GLY A 5 38.81 12.00 -21.14
C GLY A 5 37.36 11.57 -21.35
N THR A 6 37.03 10.88 -22.45
CA THR A 6 35.61 10.61 -22.78
C THR A 6 34.98 9.51 -21.92
N GLY A 7 35.78 8.54 -21.45
CA GLY A 7 35.30 7.44 -20.61
C GLY A 7 34.92 7.85 -19.18
N ARG A 8 35.64 8.83 -18.60
CA ARG A 8 35.39 9.32 -17.23
C ARG A 8 34.09 10.12 -17.16
N ARG A 9 33.81 10.95 -18.19
CA ARG A 9 32.55 11.70 -18.30
C ARG A 9 31.33 10.80 -18.37
N ARG A 10 31.39 9.66 -19.10
CA ARG A 10 30.25 8.72 -19.22
C ARG A 10 29.83 8.05 -17.91
N ARG A 11 30.71 7.97 -16.90
CA ARG A 11 30.42 7.31 -15.62
C ARG A 11 29.63 8.19 -14.62
N LEU A 12 29.52 9.50 -14.87
CA LEU A 12 28.86 10.45 -13.97
C LEU A 12 27.42 10.79 -14.39
N TRP A 13 26.96 10.36 -15.55
CA TRP A 13 25.62 10.72 -16.06
C TRP A 13 24.48 10.20 -15.20
N GLY A 14 24.63 9.00 -14.60
CA GLY A 14 23.61 8.41 -13.73
C GLY A 14 23.26 9.31 -12.53
N PRO A 15 24.21 9.61 -11.63
CA PRO A 15 23.92 10.47 -10.49
C PRO A 15 23.55 11.91 -10.91
N LEU A 16 24.16 12.46 -11.97
CA LEU A 16 23.77 13.78 -12.47
C LEU A 16 22.32 13.81 -12.97
N ALA A 17 21.86 12.76 -13.65
CA ALA A 17 20.47 12.63 -14.08
C ALA A 17 19.52 12.54 -12.88
N VAL A 18 19.90 11.79 -11.83
CA VAL A 18 19.11 11.73 -10.58
C VAL A 18 19.04 13.11 -9.92
N MET A 19 20.16 13.83 -9.80
CA MET A 19 20.16 15.19 -9.25
C MET A 19 19.31 16.14 -10.08
N ALA A 20 19.41 16.07 -11.41
CA ALA A 20 18.61 16.88 -12.32
C ALA A 20 17.12 16.58 -12.16
N LEU A 21 16.72 15.32 -11.98
CA LEU A 21 15.32 14.95 -11.70
C LEU A 21 14.84 15.48 -10.35
N VAL A 22 15.65 15.35 -9.29
CA VAL A 22 15.30 15.83 -7.94
C VAL A 22 15.15 17.35 -7.90
N ILE A 23 16.06 18.08 -8.55
CA ILE A 23 16.02 19.55 -8.61
C ILE A 23 14.92 20.00 -9.57
N GLY A 24 14.84 19.39 -10.76
CA GLY A 24 13.90 19.77 -11.81
C GLY A 24 12.44 19.47 -11.46
N SER A 25 12.16 18.50 -10.58
CA SER A 25 10.80 18.22 -10.11
C SER A 25 10.36 19.11 -8.94
N ALA A 26 11.27 19.82 -8.28
CA ALA A 26 10.96 20.62 -7.09
C ALA A 26 9.97 21.78 -7.36
N PRO A 27 10.05 22.54 -8.47
CA PRO A 27 9.10 23.62 -8.78
C PRO A 27 7.66 23.14 -9.02
N VAL A 28 7.49 21.85 -9.34
CA VAL A 28 6.19 21.22 -9.63
C VAL A 28 5.86 20.13 -8.60
N ALA A 29 6.43 20.27 -7.40
CA ALA A 29 6.21 19.35 -6.29
C ALA A 29 4.71 19.25 -5.97
N VAL A 30 4.29 18.05 -5.57
CA VAL A 30 2.92 17.75 -5.18
C VAL A 30 2.93 17.12 -3.80
N SER A 31 1.82 17.24 -3.07
CA SER A 31 1.67 16.52 -1.81
C SER A 31 1.75 15.00 -2.05
N PRO A 32 2.58 14.26 -1.28
CA PRO A 32 2.61 12.80 -1.33
C PRO A 32 1.33 12.17 -0.78
N LEU A 33 0.52 12.93 -0.05
CA LEU A 33 -0.78 12.52 0.47
C LEU A 33 -1.90 13.27 -0.24
N ARG A 34 -3.02 12.59 -0.47
CA ARG A 34 -4.24 13.21 -1.03
C ARG A 34 -5.49 12.61 -0.40
N ASP A 35 -6.57 13.38 -0.43
CA ASP A 35 -7.91 12.86 -0.23
C ASP A 35 -8.25 11.92 -1.40
N ALA A 36 -8.60 10.68 -1.10
CA ALA A 36 -8.85 9.64 -2.08
C ALA A 36 -10.17 9.84 -2.85
N ALA A 37 -11.16 10.50 -2.25
CA ALA A 37 -12.45 10.79 -2.86
C ALA A 37 -12.40 12.08 -3.68
N LEU A 38 -11.85 13.16 -3.09
CA LEU A 38 -11.80 14.49 -3.71
C LEU A 38 -10.57 14.70 -4.61
N ARG A 39 -9.56 13.82 -4.52
CA ARG A 39 -8.25 13.91 -5.20
C ARG A 39 -7.42 15.17 -4.84
N GLY A 40 -7.90 16.00 -3.90
CA GLY A 40 -7.25 17.19 -3.39
C GLY A 40 -6.25 16.91 -2.26
N THR A 41 -5.64 17.97 -1.71
CA THR A 41 -4.80 17.86 -0.50
C THR A 41 -5.67 17.73 0.74
N PHE A 42 -5.23 16.94 1.72
CA PHE A 42 -5.84 16.89 3.05
C PHE A 42 -4.90 17.60 4.04
N PRO A 43 -5.18 18.85 4.45
CA PRO A 43 -4.23 19.69 5.20
C PRO A 43 -3.95 19.16 6.60
N ASP A 44 -4.86 18.36 7.17
CA ASP A 44 -4.74 17.84 8.53
C ASP A 44 -3.92 16.56 8.65
N ALA A 45 -3.38 16.03 7.53
CA ALA A 45 -2.41 14.94 7.54
C ALA A 45 -1.11 15.36 6.88
N VAL A 46 -0.01 15.21 7.61
CA VAL A 46 1.33 15.46 7.10
C VAL A 46 2.14 14.17 7.06
N PRO A 47 2.97 13.94 6.03
CA PRO A 47 3.87 12.79 6.03
C PRO A 47 4.87 12.89 7.18
N ALA A 48 5.17 11.75 7.80
CA ALA A 48 6.15 11.65 8.87
C ALA A 48 7.17 10.54 8.53
N GLN A 49 8.42 10.92 8.32
CA GLN A 49 9.51 9.98 8.04
C GLN A 49 10.49 9.95 9.23
N PRO A 50 10.74 8.77 9.82
CA PRO A 50 11.82 8.63 10.80
C PRO A 50 13.18 8.83 10.13
N LEU A 51 14.20 9.24 10.89
CA LEU A 51 15.56 9.47 10.37
C LEU A 51 16.11 8.26 9.60
N GLY A 52 15.86 7.04 10.10
CA GLY A 52 16.27 5.82 9.41
C GLY A 52 15.65 5.67 8.02
N TYR A 53 14.39 6.11 7.83
CA TYR A 53 13.79 6.16 6.51
C TYR A 53 14.51 7.16 5.61
N LEU A 54 14.76 8.38 6.13
CA LEU A 54 15.42 9.43 5.37
C LEU A 54 16.82 9.01 4.93
N LEU A 55 17.61 8.34 5.78
CA LEU A 55 18.92 7.81 5.42
C LEU A 55 18.86 6.78 4.30
N GLY A 56 17.77 6.00 4.20
CA GLY A 56 17.54 5.02 3.14
C GLY A 56 16.56 5.47 2.04
N ALA A 57 16.19 6.77 2.00
CA ALA A 57 15.06 7.25 1.19
C ALA A 57 15.11 6.85 -0.29
N PRO A 58 16.27 6.84 -0.98
CA PRO A 58 16.30 6.40 -2.38
C PRO A 58 15.87 4.95 -2.60
N LEU A 59 16.25 4.04 -1.69
CA LEU A 59 15.88 2.64 -1.78
C LEU A 59 14.45 2.42 -1.28
N PHE A 60 14.14 2.97 -0.11
CA PHE A 60 12.85 2.77 0.55
C PHE A 60 11.71 3.43 -0.19
N GLY A 61 11.93 4.60 -0.80
CA GLY A 61 10.94 5.27 -1.64
C GLY A 61 10.62 4.48 -2.92
N VAL A 62 11.63 3.83 -3.52
CA VAL A 62 11.41 2.95 -4.67
C VAL A 62 10.64 1.70 -4.25
N TRP A 63 11.00 1.07 -3.13
CA TRP A 63 10.24 -0.07 -2.60
C TRP A 63 8.81 0.30 -2.25
N ASP A 64 8.57 1.46 -1.63
CA ASP A 64 7.23 1.98 -1.35
C ASP A 64 6.44 2.25 -2.63
N THR A 65 7.09 2.73 -3.69
CA THR A 65 6.41 2.93 -4.97
C THR A 65 5.99 1.60 -5.59
N LEU A 66 6.87 0.60 -5.53
CA LEU A 66 6.60 -0.73 -6.07
C LEU A 66 5.48 -1.46 -5.32
N THR A 67 5.42 -1.35 -3.99
CA THR A 67 4.36 -2.00 -3.19
C THR A 67 2.97 -1.40 -3.42
N LEU A 68 2.89 -0.19 -3.98
CA LEU A 68 1.64 0.51 -4.25
C LEU A 68 1.20 0.43 -5.73
N LEU A 69 1.86 -0.40 -6.53
CA LEU A 69 1.44 -0.62 -7.91
C LEU A 69 0.26 -1.58 -7.96
N THR A 70 -0.60 -1.34 -8.93
CA THR A 70 -1.64 -2.32 -9.28
C THR A 70 -1.03 -3.51 -10.02
N VAL A 71 -1.80 -4.59 -10.18
CA VAL A 71 -1.36 -5.78 -10.90
C VAL A 71 -0.95 -5.44 -12.33
N SER A 72 -1.74 -4.64 -13.05
CA SER A 72 -1.42 -4.23 -14.42
C SER A 72 -0.13 -3.41 -14.49
N GLN A 73 0.11 -2.52 -13.53
CA GLN A 73 1.34 -1.73 -13.44
C GLN A 73 2.58 -2.59 -13.18
N HIS A 74 2.48 -3.64 -12.36
CA HIS A 74 3.58 -4.60 -12.21
C HIS A 74 3.93 -5.31 -13.52
N TYR A 75 2.93 -5.72 -14.32
CA TYR A 75 3.18 -6.27 -15.64
C TYR A 75 3.84 -5.26 -16.57
N ALA A 76 3.42 -3.99 -16.53
CA ALA A 76 4.05 -2.92 -17.31
C ALA A 76 5.52 -2.68 -16.91
N VAL A 77 5.84 -2.71 -15.61
CA VAL A 77 7.22 -2.64 -15.12
C VAL A 77 8.04 -3.81 -15.65
N LEU A 78 7.53 -5.05 -15.53
CA LEU A 78 8.23 -6.24 -16.02
C LEU A 78 8.47 -6.16 -17.55
N GLY A 79 7.43 -5.82 -18.31
CA GLY A 79 7.53 -5.63 -19.76
C GLY A 79 8.56 -4.57 -20.14
N THR A 80 8.57 -3.43 -19.43
CA THR A 80 9.57 -2.38 -19.64
C THR A 80 10.99 -2.87 -19.36
N LEU A 81 11.21 -3.60 -18.27
CA LEU A 81 12.53 -4.16 -17.93
C LEU A 81 13.03 -5.15 -18.99
N VAL A 82 12.14 -6.00 -19.51
CA VAL A 82 12.45 -6.93 -20.62
C VAL A 82 12.85 -6.16 -21.88
N LEU A 83 12.09 -5.13 -22.27
CA LEU A 83 12.40 -4.30 -23.43
C LEU A 83 13.74 -3.57 -23.27
N LEU A 84 14.01 -3.00 -22.10
CA LEU A 84 15.29 -2.37 -21.79
C LEU A 84 16.45 -3.35 -21.85
N TYR A 85 16.27 -4.57 -21.32
CA TYR A 85 17.27 -5.62 -21.42
C TYR A 85 17.57 -5.98 -22.87
N VAL A 86 16.55 -6.24 -23.69
CA VAL A 86 16.71 -6.57 -25.12
C VAL A 86 17.39 -5.42 -25.87
N ALA A 87 16.94 -4.18 -25.69
CA ALA A 87 17.55 -3.01 -26.32
C ALA A 87 19.02 -2.86 -25.91
N TRP A 88 19.34 -3.06 -24.63
CA TRP A 88 20.71 -3.05 -24.14
C TRP A 88 21.55 -4.15 -24.81
N ARG A 89 21.03 -5.37 -24.97
CA ARG A 89 21.73 -6.47 -25.67
C ARG A 89 22.01 -6.12 -27.13
N LEU A 90 21.03 -5.57 -27.85
CA LEU A 90 21.17 -5.17 -29.25
C LEU A 90 22.23 -4.06 -29.42
N VAL A 91 22.27 -3.08 -28.53
CA VAL A 91 23.26 -2.00 -28.56
C VAL A 91 24.64 -2.48 -28.13
N ALA A 92 24.72 -3.32 -27.09
CA ALA A 92 25.98 -3.85 -26.58
C ALA A 92 26.64 -4.83 -27.57
N GLY A 93 25.84 -5.65 -28.26
CA GLY A 93 26.31 -6.58 -29.30
C GLY A 93 26.87 -5.87 -30.55
N ARG A 94 26.47 -4.62 -30.79
CA ARG A 94 26.97 -3.79 -31.90
C ARG A 94 28.27 -3.05 -31.61
N ARG A 95 28.82 -3.12 -30.39
CA ARG A 95 30.08 -2.43 -30.07
C ARG A 95 31.27 -3.26 -30.57
N PRO A 96 31.98 -2.85 -31.64
CA PRO A 96 33.22 -3.51 -32.02
C PRO A 96 34.21 -3.40 -30.85
N VAL A 97 34.83 -4.52 -30.48
CA VAL A 97 35.88 -4.55 -29.46
C VAL A 97 37.08 -3.79 -30.00
N ALA A 98 37.11 -2.47 -29.76
CA ALA A 98 38.11 -1.56 -30.30
C ALA A 98 39.49 -1.82 -29.68
N GLY A 99 40.24 -2.74 -30.27
CA GLY A 99 41.59 -3.14 -29.85
C GLY A 99 41.82 -4.65 -29.80
N ALA A 100 40.80 -5.48 -30.00
CA ALA A 100 41.04 -6.89 -30.25
C ALA A 100 41.63 -7.03 -31.66
N ARG A 101 42.95 -7.23 -31.76
CA ARG A 101 43.54 -7.80 -32.98
C ARG A 101 42.71 -9.03 -33.36
N PRO A 102 42.43 -9.28 -34.64
CA PRO A 102 41.77 -10.51 -35.08
C PRO A 102 42.73 -11.68 -34.84
N VAL A 103 42.89 -12.08 -33.58
CA VAL A 103 43.33 -13.42 -33.25
C VAL A 103 42.21 -14.30 -33.76
N ALA A 104 42.53 -15.30 -34.57
CA ALA A 104 41.61 -16.28 -35.15
C ALA A 104 40.95 -17.14 -34.06
N ALA A 105 40.25 -16.51 -33.12
CA ALA A 105 39.41 -17.15 -32.15
C ALA A 105 38.22 -17.70 -32.92
N ARG A 106 38.15 -19.03 -32.98
CA ARG A 106 36.97 -19.75 -33.45
C ARG A 106 35.72 -19.05 -32.91
N PRO A 107 34.74 -18.72 -33.78
CA PRO A 107 33.49 -18.13 -33.30
C PRO A 107 32.96 -19.04 -32.19
N PRO A 108 32.55 -18.49 -31.03
CA PRO A 108 31.94 -19.30 -29.99
C PRO A 108 30.80 -20.09 -30.62
N SER A 109 30.72 -21.38 -30.31
CA SER A 109 29.60 -22.21 -30.80
C SER A 109 28.29 -21.53 -30.45
N LEU A 110 27.30 -21.60 -31.35
CA LEU A 110 25.96 -21.05 -31.14
C LEU A 110 25.41 -21.47 -29.77
N THR A 111 25.67 -22.71 -29.37
CA THR A 111 25.34 -23.29 -28.06
C THR A 111 25.93 -22.51 -26.89
N ARG A 112 27.22 -22.13 -26.95
CA ARG A 112 27.89 -21.37 -25.88
C ARG A 112 27.35 -19.95 -25.78
N HIS A 113 27.04 -19.33 -26.92
CA HIS A 113 26.44 -18.00 -26.93
C HIS A 113 25.05 -18.01 -26.27
N LEU A 114 24.19 -18.93 -26.70
CA LEU A 114 22.85 -19.10 -26.13
C LEU A 114 22.89 -19.41 -24.63
N ALA A 115 23.79 -20.30 -24.19
CA ALA A 115 23.96 -20.62 -22.77
C ALA A 115 24.36 -19.39 -21.93
N LEU A 116 25.27 -18.55 -22.43
CA LEU A 116 25.67 -17.32 -21.72
C LEU A 116 24.55 -16.27 -21.69
N GLU A 117 23.76 -16.14 -22.76
CA GLU A 117 22.60 -15.26 -22.76
C GLU A 117 21.52 -15.73 -21.78
N LEU A 118 21.22 -17.03 -21.78
CA LEU A 118 20.30 -17.63 -20.82
C LEU A 118 20.76 -17.39 -19.38
N LEU A 119 22.05 -17.59 -19.09
CA LEU A 119 22.62 -17.35 -17.77
C LEU A 119 22.48 -15.88 -17.33
N ARG A 120 22.72 -14.93 -18.25
CA ARG A 120 22.55 -13.49 -17.97
C ARG A 120 21.10 -13.10 -17.73
N ALA A 121 20.18 -13.63 -18.54
CA ALA A 121 18.75 -13.40 -18.37
C ALA A 121 18.25 -13.97 -17.03
N LEU A 122 18.68 -15.19 -16.70
CA LEU A 122 18.39 -15.82 -15.42
C LEU A 122 18.95 -15.00 -14.25
N ALA A 123 20.21 -14.55 -14.34
CA ALA A 123 20.81 -13.70 -13.29
C ALA A 123 20.05 -12.37 -13.11
N ALA A 124 19.62 -11.73 -14.19
CA ALA A 124 18.83 -10.50 -14.13
C ALA A 124 17.45 -10.74 -13.50
N LEU A 125 16.78 -11.84 -13.86
CA LEU A 125 15.50 -12.23 -13.27
C LEU A 125 15.66 -12.55 -11.77
N THR A 126 16.67 -13.33 -11.40
CA THR A 126 16.97 -13.65 -9.99
C THR A 126 17.25 -12.38 -9.18
N ALA A 127 18.00 -11.42 -9.73
CA ALA A 127 18.26 -10.15 -9.06
C ALA A 127 16.96 -9.32 -8.87
N LEU A 128 16.07 -9.31 -9.87
CA LEU A 128 14.77 -8.65 -9.77
C LEU A 128 13.88 -9.30 -8.71
N LEU A 129 13.78 -10.64 -8.71
CA LEU A 129 13.01 -11.38 -7.72
C LEU A 129 13.57 -11.19 -6.31
N ALA A 130 14.90 -11.21 -6.15
CA ALA A 130 15.55 -10.91 -4.88
C ALA A 130 15.27 -9.48 -4.41
N PHE A 131 15.19 -8.51 -5.32
CA PHE A 131 14.85 -7.13 -4.97
C PHE A 131 13.41 -6.98 -4.46
N TYR A 132 12.45 -7.66 -5.09
CA TYR A 132 11.05 -7.70 -4.62
C TYR A 132 10.92 -8.45 -3.30
N ALA A 133 11.58 -9.60 -3.17
CA ALA A 133 11.60 -10.36 -1.92
C ALA A 133 12.19 -9.53 -0.77
N ALA A 134 13.30 -8.81 -1.03
CA ALA A 134 13.89 -7.89 -0.07
C ALA A 134 12.92 -6.78 0.36
N ALA A 135 12.20 -6.17 -0.59
CA ALA A 135 11.21 -5.13 -0.31
C ALA A 135 10.07 -5.63 0.60
N ALA A 136 9.67 -6.89 0.42
CA ALA A 136 8.59 -7.53 1.17
C ALA A 136 9.04 -8.05 2.55
N LEU A 137 10.27 -8.58 2.66
CA LEU A 137 10.72 -9.34 3.82
C LEU A 137 11.60 -8.53 4.80
N ILE A 138 12.37 -7.56 4.31
CA ILE A 138 13.36 -6.87 5.15
C ILE A 138 12.63 -5.88 6.06
N PRO A 139 12.76 -6.00 7.40
CA PRO A 139 12.28 -4.98 8.32
C PRO A 139 12.98 -3.66 8.01
N ARG A 140 12.19 -2.62 7.77
CA ARG A 140 12.69 -1.27 7.48
C ARG A 140 11.80 -0.21 8.09
N PRO A 141 12.34 0.97 8.38
CA PRO A 141 11.52 2.13 8.71
C PRO A 141 10.50 2.39 7.60
N MET A 142 9.31 2.87 7.95
CA MET A 142 8.26 3.22 7.00
C MET A 142 7.88 4.69 7.13
N THR A 143 7.29 5.24 6.08
CA THR A 143 6.65 6.56 6.15
C THR A 143 5.27 6.43 6.76
N ALA A 144 5.00 7.27 7.77
CA ALA A 144 3.74 7.38 8.48
C ALA A 144 2.97 8.63 8.04
N ILE A 145 1.75 8.80 8.57
CA ILE A 145 1.12 10.11 8.69
C ILE A 145 1.21 10.62 10.12
N ARG A 146 1.12 11.93 10.27
CA ARG A 146 0.84 12.60 11.54
C ARG A 146 -0.34 13.54 11.33
N LEU A 147 -1.32 13.43 12.22
CA LEU A 147 -2.50 14.29 12.20
C LEU A 147 -2.22 15.59 12.98
N THR A 148 -2.76 16.71 12.50
CA THR A 148 -2.53 18.05 13.07
C THR A 148 -3.45 18.36 14.25
N SER A 149 -4.62 17.72 14.31
CA SER A 149 -5.66 17.94 15.32
C SER A 149 -5.73 16.78 16.32
N PRO A 150 -5.84 17.05 17.64
CA PRO A 150 -5.98 16.00 18.65
C PRO A 150 -7.31 15.24 18.55
N ASP A 151 -8.34 15.84 17.95
CA ASP A 151 -9.64 15.19 17.75
C ASP A 151 -9.70 14.27 16.52
N LEU A 152 -8.65 14.25 15.71
CA LEU A 152 -8.54 13.35 14.58
C LEU A 152 -7.80 12.08 15.00
N LEU A 153 -8.22 10.96 14.44
CA LEU A 153 -7.53 9.68 14.57
C LEU A 153 -7.45 8.95 13.23
N ALA A 154 -6.36 8.21 13.04
CA ALA A 154 -6.13 7.33 11.91
C ALA A 154 -6.49 5.89 12.28
N VAL A 155 -7.47 5.33 11.56
CA VAL A 155 -7.98 3.98 11.77
C VAL A 155 -7.65 3.12 10.55
N ASN A 156 -7.18 1.90 10.78
CA ASN A 156 -7.20 0.85 9.77
C ASN A 156 -8.38 -0.10 10.02
N PHE A 157 -9.23 -0.32 9.02
CA PHE A 157 -10.41 -1.18 9.15
C PHE A 157 -10.20 -2.62 8.69
N HIS A 158 -9.04 -2.94 8.14
CA HIS A 158 -8.77 -4.26 7.55
C HIS A 158 -7.30 -4.63 7.74
N SER A 159 -7.02 -5.60 8.60
CA SER A 159 -5.68 -6.15 8.77
C SER A 159 -5.72 -7.58 9.29
N HIS A 160 -4.65 -8.32 8.98
CA HIS A 160 -4.50 -9.72 9.34
C HIS A 160 -3.29 -9.92 10.25
N THR A 161 -3.30 -11.02 10.98
CA THR A 161 -2.22 -11.54 11.82
C THR A 161 -1.82 -12.93 11.30
N ASN A 162 -0.94 -13.62 12.03
CA ASN A 162 -0.58 -15.00 11.78
C ASN A 162 -1.72 -16.00 12.09
N HIS A 163 -2.87 -15.55 12.59
CA HIS A 163 -4.06 -16.38 12.77
C HIS A 163 -4.94 -16.44 11.52
N SER A 164 -4.76 -15.53 10.56
CA SER A 164 -5.36 -15.66 9.23
C SER A 164 -4.65 -16.75 8.42
N HIS A 165 -5.40 -17.47 7.56
CA HIS A 165 -4.88 -18.58 6.76
C HIS A 165 -3.83 -18.17 5.72
N ASP A 166 -3.80 -16.90 5.33
CA ASP A 166 -2.87 -16.27 4.39
C ASP A 166 -1.96 -15.22 5.06
N GLY A 167 -2.05 -15.10 6.39
CA GLY A 167 -1.14 -14.31 7.20
C GLY A 167 0.27 -14.89 7.20
N TRP A 168 1.29 -14.03 7.20
CA TRP A 168 2.66 -14.48 7.44
C TRP A 168 2.75 -15.06 8.86
N SER A 169 3.25 -16.29 8.98
CA SER A 169 3.31 -17.03 10.26
C SER A 169 4.02 -16.30 11.40
N LEU A 170 4.92 -15.37 11.06
CA LEU A 170 5.63 -14.55 12.04
C LEU A 170 4.97 -13.19 12.27
N PHE A 171 3.77 -12.91 11.77
CA PHE A 171 3.08 -11.63 11.92
C PHE A 171 2.05 -11.68 13.06
N THR A 172 2.56 -11.89 14.28
CA THR A 172 1.75 -11.92 15.52
C THR A 172 0.99 -10.63 15.77
N ALA A 173 0.03 -10.64 16.70
CA ALA A 173 -0.72 -9.44 17.08
C ALA A 173 0.21 -8.27 17.49
N ALA A 174 1.28 -8.57 18.25
CA ALA A 174 2.28 -7.58 18.63
C ALA A 174 3.02 -6.96 17.42
N ARG A 175 3.34 -7.76 16.40
CA ARG A 175 3.99 -7.28 15.17
C ARG A 175 3.02 -6.52 14.27
N ASN A 176 1.76 -6.93 14.24
CA ASN A 176 0.69 -6.19 13.60
C ASN A 176 0.56 -4.79 14.24
N ARG A 177 0.51 -4.68 15.58
CA ARG A 177 0.50 -3.38 16.27
C ARG A 177 1.72 -2.54 15.92
N ALA A 178 2.93 -3.09 16.03
CA ALA A 178 4.16 -2.35 15.73
C ALA A 178 4.24 -1.90 14.26
N TRP A 179 3.63 -2.64 13.33
CA TRP A 179 3.52 -2.22 11.94
C TRP A 179 2.56 -1.03 11.79
N HIS A 180 1.40 -1.07 12.44
CA HIS A 180 0.42 0.02 12.42
C HIS A 180 0.93 1.28 13.10
N GLU A 181 1.58 1.14 14.25
CA GLU A 181 2.23 2.25 14.97
C GLU A 181 3.29 2.93 14.09
N ALA A 182 4.15 2.14 13.45
CA ALA A 182 5.14 2.67 12.52
C ALA A 182 4.50 3.36 11.30
N GLY A 183 3.26 3.02 10.95
CA GLY A 183 2.47 3.63 9.87
C GLY A 183 1.69 4.88 10.30
N GLY A 184 1.71 5.23 11.59
CA GLY A 184 0.97 6.37 12.15
C GLY A 184 -0.52 6.11 12.35
N PHE A 185 -0.91 4.85 12.62
CA PHE A 185 -2.27 4.52 13.00
C PHE A 185 -2.46 4.63 14.52
N ASP A 186 -3.59 5.20 14.92
CA ASP A 186 -4.03 5.27 16.31
C ASP A 186 -4.83 4.02 16.70
N ALA A 187 -5.57 3.46 15.74
CA ALA A 187 -6.30 2.20 15.92
C ALA A 187 -6.24 1.33 14.67
N ALA A 188 -6.33 0.02 14.86
CA ALA A 188 -6.48 -0.95 13.77
C ALA A 188 -7.43 -2.08 14.18
N TYR A 189 -8.38 -2.39 13.31
CA TYR A 189 -9.18 -3.60 13.45
C TYR A 189 -8.36 -4.80 12.97
N VAL A 190 -8.28 -5.83 13.82
CA VAL A 190 -7.78 -7.14 13.44
C VAL A 190 -8.97 -7.92 12.90
N THR A 191 -8.92 -8.23 11.61
CA THR A 191 -10.01 -8.84 10.84
C THR A 191 -9.53 -10.14 10.22
N ASP A 192 -8.89 -11.00 11.00
CA ASP A 192 -8.42 -12.30 10.52
C ASP A 192 -9.55 -13.09 9.85
N HIS A 193 -9.22 -13.87 8.83
CA HIS A 193 -10.21 -14.69 8.14
C HIS A 193 -10.86 -15.70 9.09
N TYR A 194 -12.16 -15.54 9.32
CA TYR A 194 -13.04 -16.48 10.02
C TYR A 194 -12.62 -16.80 11.47
N THR A 195 -11.81 -15.94 12.08
CA THR A 195 -11.39 -16.10 13.48
C THR A 195 -11.20 -14.76 14.16
N TRP A 196 -11.36 -14.76 15.48
CA TRP A 196 -11.01 -13.63 16.36
C TRP A 196 -9.70 -13.89 17.12
N ALA A 197 -8.99 -15.00 16.84
CA ALA A 197 -7.81 -15.40 17.61
C ALA A 197 -6.71 -14.31 17.65
N GLY A 198 -6.49 -13.59 16.55
CA GLY A 198 -5.51 -12.50 16.53
C GLY A 198 -5.90 -11.30 17.38
N VAL A 199 -7.18 -10.94 17.46
CA VAL A 199 -7.61 -9.88 18.40
C VAL A 199 -7.58 -10.39 19.84
N ASP A 200 -7.99 -11.64 20.11
CA ASP A 200 -7.93 -12.22 21.45
C ASP A 200 -6.49 -12.20 22.00
N GLU A 201 -5.49 -12.45 21.15
CA GLU A 201 -4.06 -12.30 21.48
C GLU A 201 -3.69 -10.82 21.76
N ALA A 202 -4.26 -9.88 21.00
CA ALA A 202 -3.94 -8.46 21.07
C ALA A 202 -4.48 -7.74 22.31
N LEU A 203 -5.70 -8.09 22.74
CA LEU A 203 -6.48 -7.35 23.75
C LEU A 203 -5.72 -7.15 25.08
N PRO A 204 -5.08 -8.18 25.68
CA PRO A 204 -4.39 -8.02 26.97
C PRO A 204 -3.23 -7.02 26.91
N ALA A 205 -2.66 -6.80 25.72
CA ALA A 205 -1.54 -5.90 25.54
C ALA A 205 -1.96 -4.48 25.15
N ASN A 206 -3.26 -4.21 24.88
CA ASN A 206 -3.69 -2.86 24.50
C ASN A 206 -3.32 -1.83 25.57
N PRO A 207 -3.02 -0.58 25.16
CA PRO A 207 -2.79 0.48 26.14
C PRO A 207 -4.05 0.74 26.96
N ALA A 208 -3.88 1.23 28.20
CA ALA A 208 -5.00 1.55 29.08
C ALA A 208 -5.90 2.64 28.51
N ARG A 209 -5.30 3.65 27.85
CA ARG A 209 -5.98 4.70 27.10
C ARG A 209 -5.54 4.68 25.66
N ALA A 210 -6.45 4.98 24.75
CA ALA A 210 -6.17 4.93 23.33
C ALA A 210 -5.09 5.94 22.88
N GLY A 211 -4.93 7.06 23.59
CA GLY A 211 -3.91 8.05 23.28
C GLY A 211 -2.48 7.63 23.65
N ASP A 212 -2.30 6.55 24.40
CA ASP A 212 -0.97 6.11 24.88
C ASP A 212 -0.25 5.20 23.85
N GLY A 213 -0.90 4.80 22.76
CA GLY A 213 -0.31 4.02 21.67
C GLY A 213 -1.37 3.40 20.75
N THR A 214 -0.94 2.67 19.71
CA THR A 214 -1.87 2.05 18.76
C THR A 214 -2.74 0.97 19.42
N VAL A 215 -4.06 1.14 19.33
CA VAL A 215 -5.06 0.18 19.84
C VAL A 215 -5.39 -0.85 18.77
N LEU A 216 -5.43 -2.14 19.14
CA LEU A 216 -5.99 -3.20 18.29
C LEU A 216 -7.43 -3.50 18.70
N LEU A 217 -8.35 -3.38 17.75
CA LEU A 217 -9.80 -3.50 17.93
C LEU A 217 -10.32 -4.80 17.33
N SER A 218 -11.44 -5.29 17.89
CA SER A 218 -12.06 -6.55 17.47
C SER A 218 -12.80 -6.43 16.15
N GLY A 219 -12.48 -7.34 15.24
CA GLY A 219 -13.22 -7.59 14.02
C GLY A 219 -12.95 -9.00 13.51
N MET A 220 -13.55 -9.33 12.38
CA MET A 220 -13.32 -10.58 11.65
C MET A 220 -13.67 -10.36 10.18
N GLU A 221 -12.95 -10.99 9.27
CA GLU A 221 -13.33 -11.01 7.86
C GLU A 221 -14.14 -12.28 7.56
N VAL A 222 -15.37 -12.10 7.10
CA VAL A 222 -16.34 -13.17 6.80
C VAL A 222 -16.86 -13.06 5.37
N ARG A 223 -17.64 -14.06 4.95
CA ARG A 223 -18.42 -14.01 3.73
C ARG A 223 -19.87 -13.64 4.00
N LEU A 224 -20.27 -12.45 3.57
CA LEU A 224 -21.67 -12.03 3.50
C LEU A 224 -22.13 -12.14 2.04
N ARG A 225 -23.16 -12.97 1.77
CA ARG A 225 -23.64 -13.25 0.40
C ARG A 225 -22.50 -13.70 -0.55
N GLY A 226 -21.55 -14.48 -0.03
CA GLY A 226 -20.40 -14.99 -0.78
C GLY A 226 -19.26 -13.97 -1.01
N ARG A 227 -19.31 -12.80 -0.38
CA ARG A 227 -18.30 -11.74 -0.54
C ARG A 227 -17.61 -11.42 0.77
N HIS A 228 -16.33 -11.12 0.68
CA HIS A 228 -15.49 -10.69 1.78
C HIS A 228 -16.07 -9.41 2.41
N THR A 229 -16.31 -9.45 3.72
CA THR A 229 -16.92 -8.37 4.49
C THR A 229 -16.28 -8.35 5.86
N ASN A 230 -15.76 -7.20 6.26
CA ASN A 230 -15.24 -6.99 7.60
C ASN A 230 -16.41 -6.70 8.55
N ILE A 231 -16.58 -7.55 9.56
CA ILE A 231 -17.49 -7.29 10.69
C ILE A 231 -16.68 -6.67 11.83
N LEU A 232 -17.18 -5.58 12.40
CA LEU A 232 -16.50 -4.86 13.49
C LEU A 232 -17.21 -5.07 14.82
N GLY A 233 -16.43 -5.08 15.90
CA GLY A 233 -16.91 -5.19 17.27
C GLY A 233 -16.77 -6.61 17.84
N ASP A 234 -17.39 -6.83 18.99
CA ASP A 234 -17.25 -8.07 19.77
C ASP A 234 -17.89 -9.28 19.09
N ARG A 235 -17.26 -10.45 19.28
CA ARG A 235 -17.72 -11.77 18.80
C ARG A 235 -19.18 -12.06 19.11
N SER A 236 -19.65 -11.68 20.30
CA SER A 236 -21.01 -11.93 20.77
C SER A 236 -22.10 -11.32 19.88
N ARG A 237 -21.75 -10.30 19.08
CA ARG A 237 -22.68 -9.64 18.14
C ARG A 237 -22.95 -10.43 16.87
N TYR A 238 -22.11 -11.41 16.54
CA TYR A 238 -22.18 -12.09 15.24
C TYR A 238 -22.20 -13.61 15.35
N VAL A 239 -21.70 -14.19 16.45
CA VAL A 239 -21.54 -15.65 16.58
C VAL A 239 -22.83 -16.44 16.34
N PHE A 240 -23.99 -15.88 16.70
CA PHE A 240 -25.29 -16.53 16.50
C PHE A 240 -25.72 -16.62 15.03
N ALA A 241 -25.12 -15.82 14.14
CA ALA A 241 -25.45 -15.73 12.73
C ALA A 241 -24.38 -16.38 11.84
N LEU A 242 -23.35 -17.00 12.41
CA LEU A 242 -22.31 -17.68 11.64
C LEU A 242 -22.71 -19.13 11.37
N ASP A 243 -22.32 -19.63 10.20
CA ASP A 243 -22.42 -21.05 9.91
C ASP A 243 -21.45 -21.89 10.77
N SER A 244 -21.57 -23.22 10.70
CA SER A 244 -20.71 -24.13 11.48
C SER A 244 -19.23 -24.05 11.13
N THR A 245 -18.89 -23.47 9.98
CA THR A 245 -17.50 -23.24 9.53
C THR A 245 -16.99 -21.85 9.88
N TRP A 246 -17.85 -20.96 10.41
CA TRP A 246 -17.56 -19.56 10.70
C TRP A 246 -17.24 -18.72 9.46
N HIS A 247 -17.44 -19.29 8.27
CA HIS A 247 -17.08 -18.65 7.01
C HIS A 247 -18.15 -17.69 6.54
N HIS A 248 -19.41 -18.11 6.64
CA HIS A 248 -20.55 -17.34 6.13
C HIS A 248 -21.36 -16.74 7.26
N LEU A 249 -21.68 -15.47 7.10
CA LEU A 249 -22.62 -14.76 7.95
C LEU A 249 -24.01 -14.82 7.31
N ASP A 250 -24.98 -15.34 8.06
CA ASP A 250 -26.39 -15.38 7.68
C ASP A 250 -27.03 -13.99 7.87
N PRO A 251 -27.37 -13.28 6.78
CA PRO A 251 -28.00 -11.96 6.87
C PRO A 251 -29.39 -12.02 7.54
N ASP A 252 -30.12 -13.12 7.42
CA ASP A 252 -31.48 -13.20 7.94
C ASP A 252 -31.47 -13.29 9.47
N SER A 253 -30.52 -14.06 10.02
CA SER A 253 -30.26 -14.09 11.46
C SER A 253 -29.90 -12.71 12.02
N ILE A 254 -28.99 -11.98 11.36
CA ILE A 254 -28.62 -10.62 11.77
C ILE A 254 -29.82 -9.68 11.71
N ALA A 255 -30.58 -9.71 10.60
CA ALA A 255 -31.74 -8.84 10.44
C ALA A 255 -32.79 -9.10 11.53
N ALA A 256 -33.09 -10.37 11.79
CA ALA A 256 -34.04 -10.75 12.83
C ALA A 256 -33.57 -10.33 14.24
N ALA A 257 -32.26 -10.34 14.52
CA ALA A 257 -31.73 -9.85 15.79
C ALA A 257 -31.87 -8.33 15.92
N THR A 258 -31.55 -7.57 14.88
CA THR A 258 -31.71 -6.11 14.86
C THR A 258 -33.18 -5.70 15.01
N GLU A 259 -34.11 -6.41 14.37
CA GLU A 259 -35.56 -6.20 14.51
C GLU A 259 -36.06 -6.47 15.94
N ARG A 260 -35.39 -7.36 16.68
CA ARG A 260 -35.65 -7.61 18.11
C ARG A 260 -34.96 -6.60 19.05
N GLY A 261 -34.37 -5.54 18.49
CA GLY A 261 -33.73 -4.47 19.26
C GLY A 261 -32.25 -4.68 19.56
N ALA A 262 -31.59 -5.68 18.96
CA ALA A 262 -30.14 -5.76 19.02
C ALA A 262 -29.51 -4.55 18.29
N PRO A 263 -28.33 -4.05 18.74
CA PRO A 263 -27.64 -2.98 18.04
C PRO A 263 -27.40 -3.34 16.56
N PRO A 264 -27.54 -2.38 15.63
CA PRO A 264 -27.32 -2.66 14.20
C PRO A 264 -25.88 -3.15 13.96
N PRO A 265 -25.66 -4.06 13.00
CA PRO A 265 -24.33 -4.59 12.72
C PRO A 265 -23.42 -3.53 12.11
N THR A 266 -22.12 -3.59 12.41
CA THR A 266 -21.13 -2.71 11.78
C THR A 266 -20.33 -3.52 10.77
N MET A 267 -20.74 -3.47 9.51
CA MET A 267 -20.17 -4.27 8.42
C MET A 267 -19.61 -3.39 7.32
N LEU A 268 -18.40 -3.68 6.86
CA LEU A 268 -17.71 -2.96 5.80
C LEU A 268 -17.44 -3.89 4.62
N TYR A 269 -17.89 -3.51 3.43
CA TYR A 269 -17.64 -4.28 2.22
C TYR A 269 -16.17 -4.16 1.80
N ALA A 270 -15.46 -5.28 1.74
CA ALA A 270 -14.04 -5.32 1.41
C ALA A 270 -13.80 -5.43 -0.10
N LEU A 271 -12.71 -4.84 -0.58
CA LEU A 271 -12.24 -4.98 -1.95
C LEU A 271 -11.12 -6.04 -2.03
N PRO A 272 -10.99 -6.77 -3.15
CA PRO A 272 -11.86 -6.72 -4.32
C PRO A 272 -13.20 -7.46 -4.15
N GLY A 273 -14.25 -6.96 -4.79
CA GLY A 273 -15.61 -7.53 -4.70
C GLY A 273 -16.52 -7.14 -5.88
N ALA A 274 -17.74 -7.66 -5.91
CA ALA A 274 -18.75 -7.29 -6.92
C ALA A 274 -19.65 -6.16 -6.39
N LEU A 275 -19.46 -4.96 -6.94
CA LEU A 275 -20.09 -3.72 -6.45
C LEU A 275 -21.62 -3.72 -6.58
N ASP A 276 -22.17 -4.45 -7.56
CA ASP A 276 -23.61 -4.65 -7.77
C ASP A 276 -24.28 -5.50 -6.68
N GLN A 277 -23.50 -6.17 -5.83
CA GLN A 277 -24.00 -7.01 -4.73
C GLN A 277 -23.99 -6.29 -3.38
N ILE A 278 -23.62 -5.01 -3.34
CA ILE A 278 -23.64 -4.20 -2.12
C ILE A 278 -25.09 -3.92 -1.72
N VAL A 279 -25.42 -4.28 -0.48
CA VAL A 279 -26.72 -3.97 0.14
C VAL A 279 -26.47 -3.06 1.33
N PRO A 280 -26.91 -1.79 1.31
CA PRO A 280 -26.66 -0.87 2.41
C PRO A 280 -27.48 -1.21 3.65
N LEU A 281 -27.00 -0.80 4.82
CA LEU A 281 -27.78 -0.84 6.05
C LEU A 281 -28.98 0.11 5.94
N GLY A 282 -30.18 -0.35 6.31
CA GLY A 282 -31.38 0.48 6.45
C GLY A 282 -32.35 0.43 5.26
N SER A 283 -33.19 1.45 5.09
CA SER A 283 -34.25 1.57 4.07
C SER A 283 -34.09 2.86 3.28
N PRO A 284 -34.60 3.01 2.03
CA PRO A 284 -35.60 2.16 1.34
C PRO A 284 -35.04 1.03 0.46
N HIS A 285 -33.74 0.99 0.18
CA HIS A 285 -33.10 0.00 -0.70
C HIS A 285 -32.11 -0.92 0.01
N GLY A 286 -32.08 -0.89 1.34
CA GLY A 286 -31.12 -1.64 2.15
C GLY A 286 -31.74 -2.80 2.91
N SER A 287 -31.01 -3.28 3.91
CA SER A 287 -31.40 -4.36 4.82
C SER A 287 -30.95 -4.04 6.24
N PRO A 288 -31.64 -4.50 7.29
CA PRO A 288 -31.11 -4.46 8.66
C PRO A 288 -29.76 -5.21 8.82
N ALA A 289 -29.44 -6.12 7.89
CA ALA A 289 -28.15 -6.80 7.77
C ALA A 289 -27.28 -6.25 6.62
N GLY A 290 -27.47 -4.98 6.25
CA GLY A 290 -26.67 -4.32 5.23
C GLY A 290 -25.35 -3.74 5.74
N VAL A 291 -24.48 -3.34 4.82
CA VAL A 291 -23.18 -2.74 5.15
C VAL A 291 -23.32 -1.24 5.47
N VAL A 292 -22.45 -0.75 6.34
CA VAL A 292 -22.38 0.68 6.70
C VAL A 292 -21.33 1.44 5.91
N GLY A 293 -20.41 0.72 5.28
CA GLY A 293 -19.34 1.29 4.49
C GLY A 293 -18.78 0.34 3.45
N VAL A 294 -17.96 0.88 2.57
CA VAL A 294 -17.24 0.17 1.51
C VAL A 294 -15.81 0.67 1.46
N GLU A 295 -14.87 -0.23 1.21
CA GLU A 295 -13.48 0.15 0.97
C GLU A 295 -13.34 0.96 -0.31
N LEU A 296 -12.69 2.12 -0.20
CA LEU A 296 -12.24 2.95 -1.32
C LEU A 296 -10.80 2.61 -1.72
N SER A 297 -10.02 2.17 -0.73
CA SER A 297 -8.64 1.75 -0.88
C SER A 297 -8.41 0.47 -0.08
N ASP A 298 -7.98 -0.57 -0.77
CA ASP A 298 -7.50 -1.83 -0.20
C ASP A 298 -6.03 -2.00 -0.59
N GLY A 299 -5.20 -2.47 0.34
CA GLY A 299 -3.76 -2.59 0.15
C GLY A 299 -3.28 -3.83 -0.59
N ALA A 300 -4.15 -4.81 -0.85
CA ALA A 300 -3.80 -5.94 -1.68
C ALA A 300 -3.69 -5.51 -3.16
N PRO A 301 -2.80 -6.13 -3.97
CA PRO A 301 -2.61 -5.72 -5.37
C PRO A 301 -3.89 -5.70 -6.22
N ARG A 302 -4.81 -6.64 -5.97
CA ARG A 302 -6.11 -6.70 -6.65
C ARG A 302 -7.10 -5.66 -6.12
N GLY A 303 -7.07 -5.36 -4.82
CA GLY A 303 -7.86 -4.29 -4.23
C GLY A 303 -7.39 -2.90 -4.68
N LEU A 304 -6.07 -2.69 -4.80
CA LEU A 304 -5.50 -1.49 -5.44
C LEU A 304 -5.95 -1.33 -6.89
N GLU A 305 -5.95 -2.41 -7.68
CA GLU A 305 -6.43 -2.38 -9.07
C GLU A 305 -7.92 -2.01 -9.15
N GLN A 306 -8.77 -2.68 -8.38
CA GLN A 306 -10.21 -2.39 -8.40
C GLN A 306 -10.52 -1.00 -7.85
N GLY A 307 -9.97 -0.65 -6.68
CA GLY A 307 -10.20 0.64 -6.04
C GLY A 307 -9.78 1.83 -6.90
N ARG A 308 -8.80 1.66 -7.81
CA ARG A 308 -8.40 2.69 -8.77
C ARG A 308 -9.20 2.66 -10.06
N SER A 309 -9.41 1.49 -10.66
CA SER A 309 -10.16 1.34 -11.93
C SER A 309 -11.64 1.69 -11.79
N GLN A 310 -12.26 1.35 -10.66
CA GLN A 310 -13.68 1.54 -10.39
C GLN A 310 -13.92 2.68 -9.39
N ARG A 311 -12.93 3.56 -9.18
CA ARG A 311 -13.01 4.68 -8.20
C ARG A 311 -14.31 5.49 -8.34
N GLY A 312 -14.67 5.85 -9.57
CA GLY A 312 -15.89 6.63 -9.84
C GLY A 312 -17.18 5.87 -9.49
N GLU A 313 -17.22 4.56 -9.75
CA GLU A 313 -18.36 3.70 -9.44
C GLU A 313 -18.53 3.51 -7.92
N ILE A 314 -17.42 3.26 -7.21
CA ILE A 314 -17.42 3.14 -5.74
C ILE A 314 -17.92 4.44 -5.10
N LEU A 315 -17.46 5.60 -5.59
CA LEU A 315 -17.92 6.91 -5.08
C LEU A 315 -19.41 7.13 -5.36
N ALA A 316 -19.88 6.82 -6.57
CA ALA A 316 -21.30 6.96 -6.92
C ALA A 316 -22.20 6.04 -6.09
N LEU A 317 -21.77 4.79 -5.83
CA LEU A 317 -22.46 3.88 -4.94
C LEU A 317 -22.49 4.41 -3.51
N ALA A 318 -21.35 4.87 -2.99
CA ALA A 318 -21.29 5.41 -1.64
C ALA A 318 -22.14 6.67 -1.46
N ASP A 319 -22.20 7.55 -2.46
CA ASP A 319 -23.04 8.74 -2.45
C ASP A 319 -24.54 8.40 -2.55
N SER A 320 -24.91 7.39 -3.36
CA SER A 320 -26.31 6.98 -3.55
C SER A 320 -26.88 6.14 -2.41
N MET A 321 -26.04 5.36 -1.73
CA MET A 321 -26.40 4.44 -0.65
C MET A 321 -26.02 4.96 0.75
N ASP A 322 -25.49 6.18 0.83
CA ASP A 322 -24.97 6.80 2.06
C ASP A 322 -24.02 5.86 2.83
N LEU A 323 -23.00 5.35 2.14
CA LEU A 323 -21.98 4.45 2.69
C LEU A 323 -20.75 5.23 3.12
N ALA A 324 -20.22 4.91 4.31
CA ALA A 324 -18.89 5.36 4.70
C ALA A 324 -17.84 4.84 3.70
N LEU A 325 -16.88 5.69 3.33
CA LEU A 325 -15.72 5.30 2.54
C LEU A 325 -14.57 5.01 3.49
N VAL A 326 -14.05 3.80 3.49
CA VAL A 326 -12.95 3.40 4.37
C VAL A 326 -11.71 2.99 3.58
N ALA A 327 -10.57 2.98 4.24
CA ALA A 327 -9.37 2.32 3.79
C ALA A 327 -9.03 1.11 4.66
N GLY A 328 -8.66 0.04 4.00
CA GLY A 328 -8.07 -1.17 4.56
C GLY A 328 -6.63 -1.30 4.09
N THR A 329 -5.68 -1.52 5.01
CA THR A 329 -4.31 -1.85 4.59
C THR A 329 -4.21 -3.28 4.06
N ASN A 330 -5.12 -4.16 4.50
CA ASN A 330 -5.16 -5.57 4.16
C ASN A 330 -3.77 -6.22 4.32
N VAL A 331 -3.08 -5.81 5.39
CA VAL A 331 -1.71 -6.22 5.67
C VAL A 331 -1.69 -7.63 6.25
N HIS A 332 -0.88 -8.49 5.64
CA HIS A 332 -0.67 -9.89 6.05
C HIS A 332 0.75 -10.12 6.62
N GLY A 333 1.46 -9.05 6.95
CA GLY A 333 2.83 -9.08 7.47
C GLY A 333 3.94 -8.90 6.44
N TRP A 334 3.57 -8.71 5.17
CA TRP A 334 4.52 -8.45 4.09
C TRP A 334 4.67 -6.94 3.84
N GLY A 335 5.91 -6.50 3.65
CA GLY A 335 6.23 -5.13 3.30
C GLY A 335 6.08 -4.13 4.45
N ARG A 336 6.46 -2.89 4.16
CA ARG A 336 6.54 -1.78 5.12
C ARG A 336 6.04 -0.49 4.47
N THR A 337 4.83 -0.55 3.91
CA THR A 337 4.22 0.56 3.17
C THR A 337 2.72 0.59 3.46
N VAL A 338 2.23 1.75 3.90
CA VAL A 338 0.79 1.98 4.09
C VAL A 338 0.21 2.62 2.82
N PRO A 339 -0.81 2.04 2.17
CA PRO A 339 -1.41 2.61 0.97
C PRO A 339 -2.31 3.80 1.27
N ALA A 340 -3.11 3.72 2.34
CA ALA A 340 -4.07 4.72 2.75
C ALA A 340 -4.44 4.59 4.23
N TRP A 341 -5.07 5.63 4.77
CA TRP A 341 -5.55 5.76 6.13
C TRP A 341 -7.01 6.21 6.13
N SER A 342 -7.81 5.66 7.05
CA SER A 342 -9.14 6.19 7.34
C SER A 342 -9.03 7.23 8.45
N VAL A 343 -9.24 8.51 8.15
CA VAL A 343 -9.17 9.58 9.15
C VAL A 343 -10.59 9.92 9.62
N MET A 344 -10.79 9.83 10.92
CA MET A 344 -12.07 10.13 11.59
C MET A 344 -11.90 11.29 12.56
N ARG A 345 -13.01 11.97 12.88
CA ARG A 345 -13.06 12.97 13.95
C ARG A 345 -13.86 12.42 15.12
N ILE A 346 -13.20 12.16 16.24
CA ILE A 346 -13.81 11.70 17.50
C ILE A 346 -13.20 12.52 18.64
N PRO A 347 -13.84 13.61 19.06
CA PRO A 347 -13.29 14.45 20.14
C PRO A 347 -13.06 13.65 21.43
N GLY A 348 -11.93 13.90 22.09
CA GLY A 348 -11.58 13.24 23.35
C GLY A 348 -11.18 11.76 23.25
N TRP A 349 -11.02 11.20 22.04
CA TRP A 349 -10.73 9.77 21.84
C TRP A 349 -9.47 9.28 22.58
N ARG A 350 -8.49 10.16 22.81
CA ARG A 350 -7.22 9.83 23.45
C ARG A 350 -7.37 9.37 24.90
N GLU A 351 -8.40 9.83 25.60
CA GLU A 351 -8.67 9.43 26.99
C GLU A 351 -9.59 8.22 27.09
N MET A 352 -10.15 7.74 25.98
CA MET A 352 -11.03 6.57 25.95
C MET A 352 -10.21 5.30 26.21
N SER A 353 -10.82 4.34 26.90
CA SER A 353 -10.36 2.95 26.87
C SER A 353 -10.50 2.36 25.46
N PRO A 354 -9.76 1.28 25.12
CA PRO A 354 -9.90 0.58 23.85
C PRO A 354 -11.35 0.23 23.46
N GLY A 355 -12.15 -0.24 24.42
CA GLY A 355 -13.54 -0.61 24.18
C GLY A 355 -14.46 0.59 23.94
N GLU A 356 -14.22 1.71 24.64
CA GLU A 356 -14.93 2.97 24.38
C GLU A 356 -14.59 3.54 23.01
N LEU A 357 -13.31 3.49 22.62
CA LEU A 357 -12.89 3.92 21.29
C LEU A 357 -13.55 3.10 20.18
N GLY A 358 -13.53 1.77 20.29
CA GLY A 358 -14.18 0.89 19.32
C GLY A 358 -15.65 1.25 19.14
N ARG A 359 -16.39 1.42 20.24
CA ARG A 359 -17.79 1.84 20.19
C ARG A 359 -17.99 3.22 19.56
N ALA A 360 -17.15 4.20 19.91
CA ALA A 360 -17.24 5.55 19.36
C ALA A 360 -16.97 5.58 17.84
N ILE A 361 -16.05 4.75 17.34
CA ILE A 361 -15.80 4.58 15.91
C ILE A 361 -17.05 4.01 15.23
N GLU A 362 -17.60 2.92 15.77
CA GLU A 362 -18.79 2.28 15.20
C GLU A 362 -20.01 3.21 15.21
N GLU A 363 -20.30 3.87 16.33
CA GLU A 363 -21.38 4.86 16.44
C GLU A 363 -21.21 6.01 15.44
N THR A 364 -19.97 6.45 15.19
CA THR A 364 -19.68 7.50 14.20
C THR A 364 -19.91 7.01 12.78
N LEU A 365 -19.56 5.76 12.45
CA LEU A 365 -19.88 5.14 11.16
C LEU A 365 -21.39 5.06 10.93
N HIS A 366 -22.15 4.68 11.96
CA HIS A 366 -23.61 4.59 11.88
C HIS A 366 -24.29 5.97 11.78
N ARG A 367 -23.81 6.96 12.55
CA ARG A 367 -24.42 8.30 12.61
C ARG A 367 -24.05 9.18 11.43
N GLU A 368 -22.78 9.25 11.07
CA GLU A 368 -22.26 10.18 10.07
C GLU A 368 -22.17 9.56 8.66
N ARG A 369 -22.27 8.23 8.56
CA ARG A 369 -22.37 7.47 7.31
C ARG A 369 -21.33 7.92 6.28
N ARG A 370 -21.73 8.42 5.11
CA ARG A 370 -20.85 8.89 4.04
C ARG A 370 -19.83 9.96 4.47
N ARG A 371 -20.09 10.67 5.57
CA ARG A 371 -19.25 11.74 6.12
C ARG A 371 -18.39 11.30 7.30
N ALA A 372 -18.51 10.05 7.76
CA ALA A 372 -17.81 9.55 8.93
C ALA A 372 -16.29 9.55 8.79
N VAL A 373 -15.80 9.35 7.56
CA VAL A 373 -14.40 9.06 7.28
C VAL A 373 -13.91 9.90 6.09
N THR A 374 -12.72 10.46 6.23
CA THR A 374 -11.92 10.94 5.09
C THR A 374 -10.82 9.94 4.81
N VAL A 375 -10.82 9.35 3.61
CA VAL A 375 -9.74 8.43 3.20
C VAL A 375 -8.57 9.25 2.67
N VAL A 376 -7.44 9.19 3.36
CA VAL A 376 -6.18 9.82 2.94
C VAL A 376 -5.31 8.74 2.33
N GLU A 377 -4.90 8.87 1.07
CA GLU A 377 -4.07 7.87 0.38
C GLU A 377 -2.73 8.45 -0.06
N ARG A 378 -1.75 7.55 -0.23
CA ARG A 378 -0.50 7.90 -0.90
C ARG A 378 -0.75 8.17 -2.38
N ARG A 379 -0.19 9.28 -2.86
CA ARG A 379 -0.26 9.64 -4.28
C ARG A 379 0.60 8.69 -5.09
N ILE A 380 -0.06 7.88 -5.93
CA ILE A 380 0.56 7.06 -6.95
C ILE A 380 -0.22 7.26 -8.25
N PRO A 381 0.45 7.50 -9.39
CA PRO A 381 -0.25 7.62 -10.67
C PRO A 381 -0.93 6.30 -11.02
N TYR A 382 -2.10 6.42 -11.62
CA TYR A 382 -2.84 5.31 -12.20
C TYR A 382 -3.11 5.60 -13.67
N HIS A 383 -3.29 4.55 -14.47
CA HIS A 383 -3.46 4.68 -15.91
C HIS A 383 -4.90 4.99 -16.33
N ASP A 384 -5.89 4.95 -15.42
CA ASP A 384 -7.31 5.23 -15.69
C ASP A 384 -7.82 4.44 -16.93
N GLY A 385 -7.42 3.17 -17.07
CA GLY A 385 -7.74 2.32 -18.23
C GLY A 385 -6.99 2.62 -19.54
N SER A 386 -6.17 3.68 -19.59
CA SER A 386 -5.39 4.03 -20.79
C SER A 386 -4.20 3.09 -21.03
N VAL A 387 -4.20 2.41 -22.17
CA VAL A 387 -3.08 1.55 -22.62
C VAL A 387 -1.79 2.34 -22.79
N VAL A 388 -1.88 3.59 -23.26
CA VAL A 388 -0.70 4.46 -23.44
C VAL A 388 -0.11 4.83 -22.08
N ALA A 389 -0.95 5.21 -21.11
CA ALA A 389 -0.48 5.49 -19.76
C ALA A 389 0.09 4.24 -19.08
N LEU A 390 -0.51 3.07 -19.31
CA LEU A 390 0.01 1.79 -18.84
C LEU A 390 1.38 1.47 -19.46
N ALA A 391 1.56 1.64 -20.77
CA ALA A 391 2.86 1.47 -21.42
C ALA A 391 3.91 2.47 -20.92
N ALA A 392 3.48 3.66 -20.51
CA ALA A 392 4.32 4.70 -19.92
C ALA A 392 4.47 4.58 -18.39
N THR A 393 4.09 3.44 -17.78
CA THR A 393 4.09 3.25 -16.31
C THR A 393 5.43 3.62 -15.68
N VAL A 394 6.56 3.10 -16.17
CA VAL A 394 7.88 3.37 -15.57
C VAL A 394 8.28 4.85 -15.60
N PRO A 395 8.28 5.55 -16.75
CA PRO A 395 8.64 6.97 -16.77
C PRO A 395 7.66 7.85 -15.98
N VAL A 396 6.35 7.57 -16.04
CA VAL A 396 5.34 8.34 -15.27
C VAL A 396 5.52 8.12 -13.77
N LEU A 397 5.71 6.88 -13.32
CA LEU A 397 5.99 6.57 -11.91
C LEU A 397 7.26 7.25 -11.43
N ALA A 398 8.34 7.19 -12.20
CA ALA A 398 9.60 7.83 -11.83
C ALA A 398 9.41 9.34 -11.66
N TRP A 399 8.73 10.00 -12.60
CA TRP A 399 8.46 11.43 -12.53
C TRP A 399 7.59 11.80 -11.32
N GLU A 400 6.47 11.11 -11.13
CA GLU A 400 5.55 11.37 -10.01
C GLU A 400 6.19 11.08 -8.66
N HIS A 401 7.02 10.03 -8.57
CA HIS A 401 7.82 9.74 -7.37
C HIS A 401 8.68 10.95 -6.99
N PHE A 402 9.44 11.51 -7.94
CA PHE A 402 10.28 12.68 -7.69
C PHE A 402 9.46 13.95 -7.37
N ARG A 403 8.25 14.11 -7.92
CA ARG A 403 7.36 15.23 -7.57
C ARG A 403 6.78 15.12 -6.16
N ALA A 404 6.53 13.90 -5.70
CA ALA A 404 5.95 13.62 -4.39
C ALA A 404 6.98 13.67 -3.24
N LEU A 405 8.29 13.74 -3.52
CA LEU A 405 9.30 13.84 -2.47
C LEU A 405 9.11 15.09 -1.60
N THR A 406 9.12 14.87 -0.29
CA THR A 406 9.26 15.92 0.72
C THR A 406 10.63 16.60 0.60
N LEU A 407 10.78 17.78 1.20
CA LEU A 407 12.08 18.48 1.24
C LEU A 407 13.18 17.60 1.85
N ALA A 408 12.89 16.91 2.95
CA ALA A 408 13.86 16.03 3.62
C ALA A 408 14.30 14.86 2.74
N GLU A 409 13.38 14.23 2.02
CA GLU A 409 13.71 13.15 1.08
C GLU A 409 14.53 13.67 -0.10
N ARG A 410 14.21 14.85 -0.65
CA ARG A 410 15.01 15.47 -1.72
C ARG A 410 16.45 15.68 -1.29
N LEU A 411 16.67 16.21 -0.08
CA LEU A 411 18.02 16.39 0.47
C LEU A 411 18.74 15.04 0.60
N SER A 412 18.07 14.00 1.09
CA SER A 412 18.64 12.65 1.15
C SER A 412 19.04 12.12 -0.24
N TRP A 413 18.16 12.25 -1.23
CA TRP A 413 18.45 11.86 -2.62
C TRP A 413 19.66 12.58 -3.20
N LEU A 414 19.81 13.89 -2.94
CA LEU A 414 20.97 14.67 -3.38
C LEU A 414 22.26 14.20 -2.71
N VAL A 415 22.24 13.91 -1.40
CA VAL A 415 23.38 13.35 -0.68
C VAL A 415 23.80 12.01 -1.27
N TRP A 416 22.86 11.10 -1.52
CA TRP A 416 23.15 9.80 -2.13
C TRP A 416 23.70 9.92 -3.55
N ALA A 417 23.16 10.84 -4.36
CA ALA A 417 23.68 11.09 -5.71
C ALA A 417 25.12 11.65 -5.64
N ALA A 418 25.42 12.53 -4.68
CA ALA A 418 26.77 13.05 -4.46
C ALA A 418 27.76 11.95 -4.01
N LEU A 419 27.35 11.10 -3.07
CA LEU A 419 28.15 9.94 -2.63
C LEU A 419 28.41 8.98 -3.80
N TRP A 420 27.39 8.71 -4.63
CA TRP A 420 27.54 7.90 -5.82
C TRP A 420 28.56 8.49 -6.81
N MET A 421 28.53 9.80 -7.04
CA MET A 421 29.55 10.48 -7.85
C MET A 421 30.95 10.33 -7.25
N ALA A 422 31.11 10.52 -5.94
CA ALA A 422 32.40 10.43 -5.27
C ALA A 422 33.01 9.02 -5.40
N VAL A 423 32.20 7.97 -5.19
CA VAL A 423 32.64 6.57 -5.36
C VAL A 423 33.04 6.30 -6.81
N ARG A 424 32.26 6.78 -7.80
CA ARG A 424 32.58 6.60 -9.23
C ARG A 424 33.82 7.38 -9.67
N ALA A 425 34.05 8.56 -9.10
CA ALA A 425 35.22 9.38 -9.39
C ALA A 425 36.51 8.75 -8.86
N ARG A 426 36.46 8.13 -7.67
CA ARG A 426 37.57 7.38 -7.06
C ARG A 426 37.87 6.07 -7.79
N ALA A 427 36.86 5.29 -8.17
CA ALA A 427 37.05 4.04 -8.93
C ALA A 427 37.51 4.24 -10.39
N GLY A 428 37.74 5.49 -10.82
CA GLY A 428 38.30 5.84 -12.12
C GLY A 428 39.52 6.75 -12.04
N ALA A 429 40.01 7.05 -10.83
CA ALA A 429 41.39 7.47 -10.57
C ALA A 429 42.21 6.20 -10.34
#